data_AF-A0A944ZUX6-F1
#
_entry.id   AF-A0A944ZUX6-F1
#
_cell.length_a   1.000
_cell.length_b   1.000
_cell.length_c   1.000
_cell.angle_alpha   90.00
_cell.angle_beta   90.00
_cell.angle_gamma   90.00
#
_symmetry.space_group_name_H-M   'P 1'
#
loop_
_entity.id
_entity.type
_entity.pdbx_description
1 polymer ?
#
loop_
_entity_poly.entity_id
_entity_poly.type
_entity_poly.pdbx_seq_one_letter_code
_entity_poly.pdbx_strand_id
1 'polypeptide(L)'
;MPSFVYGCEECATELRFLVSFALDENIGIHCPKCNDVKKFKLEREGNVGEDWYSNILIKNKKRRDEDGLYKKSPEREQILAS
;
A
#
# COMPACT_ATOMS: atom_id res chain seq x y z
N MET A 1 -1.70 2.76 -2.37
CA MET A 1 -0.81 3.06 -3.50
C MET A 1 0.17 1.91 -3.60
N PRO A 2 0.29 1.23 -4.74
CA PRO A 2 1.19 0.09 -4.86
C PRO A 2 2.64 0.54 -4.66
N SER A 3 3.46 -0.36 -4.13
CA SER A 3 4.87 -0.12 -3.86
C SER A 3 5.70 -1.20 -4.53
N PHE A 4 6.79 -0.79 -5.17
CA PHE A 4 7.68 -1.70 -5.87
C PHE A 4 9.10 -1.51 -5.36
N VAL A 5 9.80 -2.62 -5.15
CA VAL A 5 11.17 -2.63 -4.64
C VAL A 5 12.10 -2.92 -5.80
N TYR A 6 13.07 -2.03 -5.98
CA TYR A 6 14.08 -2.13 -7.01
C TYR A 6 15.46 -2.30 -6.40
N GLY A 7 16.24 -3.24 -6.91
CA GLY A 7 17.61 -3.51 -6.49
C GLY A 7 18.62 -2.90 -7.45
N CYS A 8 19.64 -2.22 -6.91
CA CYS A 8 20.81 -1.80 -7.69
C CYS A 8 21.53 -3.02 -8.25
N GLU A 9 21.80 -3.05 -9.56
CA GLU A 9 22.46 -4.18 -10.21
C GLU A 9 23.90 -4.42 -9.70
N GLU A 10 24.58 -3.38 -9.19
CA GLU A 10 25.98 -3.45 -8.79
C GLU A 10 26.17 -3.78 -7.30
N CYS A 11 25.41 -3.14 -6.41
CA CYS A 11 25.61 -3.25 -4.96
C CYS A 11 24.42 -3.87 -4.20
N ALA A 12 23.40 -4.33 -4.93
CA ALA A 12 22.17 -4.93 -4.39
C ALA A 12 21.43 -4.04 -3.36
N THR A 13 21.67 -2.73 -3.37
CA THR A 13 20.92 -1.80 -2.51
C THR A 13 19.50 -1.69 -3.03
N GLU A 14 18.54 -1.89 -2.14
CA GLU A 14 17.12 -1.81 -2.44
C GLU A 14 16.59 -0.39 -2.25
N LEU A 15 15.77 0.07 -3.19
CA LEU A 15 15.01 1.31 -3.12
C LEU A 15 13.53 1.02 -3.35
N ARG A 16 12.67 1.72 -2.61
CA ARG A 16 11.22 1.58 -2.71
C ARG A 16 10.63 2.73 -3.51
N PHE A 17 9.83 2.39 -4.52
CA PHE A 17 9.10 3.35 -5.34
C PHE A 17 7.60 3.21 -5.08
N LEU A 18 6.95 4.34 -4.79
CA LEU A 18 5.50 4.44 -4.65
C LEU A 18 4.93 4.92 -5.99
N VAL A 19 4.53 3.97 -6.82
CA VAL A 19 4.05 4.23 -8.19
C VAL A 19 2.82 3.38 -8.48
N SER A 20 1.98 3.81 -9.42
CA SER A 20 0.71 3.12 -9.74
C SER A 20 0.90 1.76 -10.44
N PHE A 21 2.05 1.54 -11.06
CA PHE A 21 2.40 0.33 -11.81
C PHE A 21 3.90 0.06 -11.72
N ALA A 22 4.30 -1.20 -11.91
CA ALA A 22 5.71 -1.57 -11.99
C ALA A 22 6.35 -0.91 -13.22
N LEU A 23 7.46 -0.22 -13.02
CA LEU A 23 8.35 0.15 -14.11
C LEU A 23 9.10 -1.11 -14.55
N ASP A 24 8.74 -1.62 -15.73
CA ASP A 24 9.29 -2.86 -16.31
C ASP A 24 10.71 -2.69 -16.85
N GLU A 25 11.12 -1.44 -17.14
CA GLU A 25 12.46 -1.12 -17.63
C GLU A 25 13.44 -0.85 -16.49
N ASN A 26 14.72 -1.13 -16.77
CA ASN A 26 15.82 -0.79 -15.85
C ASN A 26 15.86 0.71 -15.59
N ILE A 27 15.63 1.10 -14.34
CA ILE A 27 15.58 2.51 -13.94
C ILE A 27 17.00 3.02 -13.69
N GLY A 28 17.40 4.10 -14.36
CA GLY A 28 18.66 4.79 -14.10
C GLY A 28 18.48 5.86 -13.03
N ILE A 29 18.90 5.58 -11.79
CA ILE A 29 18.77 6.51 -10.65
C ILE A 29 20.05 6.53 -9.81
N HIS A 30 20.22 7.60 -9.04
CA HIS A 30 21.34 7.73 -8.13
C HIS A 30 21.27 6.67 -7.02
N CYS A 31 22.29 5.81 -6.94
CA CYS A 31 22.42 4.82 -5.87
C CYS A 31 23.15 5.45 -4.67
N PRO A 32 22.55 5.47 -3.47
CA PRO A 32 23.18 6.08 -2.28
C PRO A 32 24.43 5.34 -1.79
N LYS A 33 24.57 4.03 -2.07
CA LYS A 33 25.78 3.28 -1.71
C LYS A 33 26.91 3.44 -2.73
N CYS A 34 26.59 3.48 -4.02
CA CYS A 34 27.60 3.65 -5.07
C CYS A 34 28.00 5.13 -5.26
N ASN A 35 27.17 6.06 -4.78
CA ASN A 35 27.31 7.50 -4.97
C ASN A 35 27.43 7.90 -6.46
N ASP A 36 26.66 7.23 -7.30
CA ASP A 36 26.66 7.38 -8.75
C ASP A 36 25.31 6.92 -9.33
N VAL A 37 25.02 7.27 -10.59
CA VAL A 37 23.82 6.83 -11.31
C VAL A 37 23.99 5.38 -11.73
N LYS A 38 23.12 4.50 -11.24
CA LYS A 38 23.15 3.06 -11.52
C LYS A 38 21.81 2.57 -12.03
N LYS A 39 21.85 1.39 -12.64
CA LYS A 39 20.66 0.68 -13.08
C LYS A 39 20.06 -0.09 -11.92
N PHE A 40 18.75 -0.02 -11.85
CA PHE A 40 17.93 -0.69 -10.86
C PHE A 40 16.94 -1.60 -11.56
N LYS A 41 16.91 -2.86 -11.12
CA LYS A 41 15.98 -3.88 -11.62
C LYS A 41 14.87 -4.12 -10.62
N LEU A 42 13.66 -4.43 -11.10
CA LEU A 42 12.56 -4.80 -10.23
C LEU A 42 12.89 -6.12 -9.53
N GLU A 43 12.88 -6.11 -8.19
CA GLU A 43 13.11 -7.31 -7.38
C GLU A 43 11.78 -7.94 -6.96
N ARG A 44 10.83 -7.11 -6.51
CA ARG A 44 9.54 -7.59 -6.02
C ARG A 44 8.48 -6.50 -5.99
N GLU A 45 7.24 -6.94 -6.15
CA GLU A 45 6.07 -6.17 -5.76
C GLU A 45 5.92 -6.21 -4.24
N GLY A 46 5.56 -5.06 -3.66
CA GLY A 46 5.02 -5.02 -2.31
C GLY A 46 5.92 -4.39 -1.25
N ASN A 47 5.25 -4.03 -0.17
CA ASN A 47 5.85 -3.56 1.06
C ASN A 47 6.56 -4.72 1.75
N VAL A 48 7.79 -4.47 2.19
CA VAL A 48 8.55 -5.44 3.00
C VAL A 48 8.40 -5.03 4.45
N GLY A 49 7.85 -5.94 5.25
CA GLY A 49 7.58 -5.80 6.68
C GLY A 49 6.13 -6.14 7.02
N GLU A 50 5.85 -6.50 8.29
CA GLU A 50 4.52 -6.29 8.85
C GLU A 50 4.20 -4.81 8.65
N ASP A 51 3.47 -4.48 7.59
CA ASP A 51 2.89 -3.16 7.50
C ASP A 51 2.04 -2.96 8.76
N TRP A 52 1.98 -1.73 9.25
CA TRP A 52 1.15 -1.38 10.40
C TRP A 52 -0.31 -1.85 10.25
N TYR A 53 -0.79 -2.06 9.01
CA TYR A 53 -2.10 -2.64 8.69
C TYR A 53 -2.12 -4.17 8.65
N SER A 54 -0.99 -4.86 8.42
CA SER A 54 -0.88 -6.31 8.40
C SER A 54 -1.21 -6.94 9.76
N ASN A 55 -0.95 -6.21 10.84
CA ASN A 55 -1.35 -6.58 12.21
C ASN A 55 -2.77 -6.16 12.58
N ILE A 56 -3.44 -5.36 11.75
CA ILE A 56 -4.83 -4.99 11.98
C ILE A 56 -5.69 -6.10 11.39
N LEU A 57 -5.83 -7.17 12.18
CA LEU A 57 -7.02 -8.01 12.08
C LEU A 57 -8.21 -7.12 12.43
N ILE A 58 -8.79 -6.46 11.42
CA ILE A 58 -10.16 -5.98 11.49
C ILE A 58 -11.00 -7.26 11.64
N LYS A 59 -11.05 -7.78 12.87
CA LYS A 59 -12.15 -8.64 13.28
C LYS A 59 -13.35 -7.77 13.00
N ASN A 60 -14.09 -8.11 11.95
CA ASN A 60 -15.51 -7.79 11.84
C ASN A 60 -16.17 -8.43 13.07
N LYS A 61 -15.94 -7.82 14.25
CA LYS A 61 -16.82 -7.93 15.39
C LYS A 61 -18.11 -7.45 14.77
N LYS A 62 -19.07 -8.37 14.58
CA LYS A 62 -20.48 -8.06 14.35
C LYS A 62 -20.72 -6.74 15.07
N ARG A 63 -21.10 -5.71 14.29
CA ARG A 63 -21.44 -4.37 14.80
C ARG A 63 -22.15 -4.58 16.13
N ARG A 64 -21.59 -4.09 17.22
CA ARG A 64 -22.23 -4.21 18.51
C ARG A 64 -23.55 -3.46 18.35
N ASP A 65 -24.68 -4.12 18.58
CA ASP A 65 -26.01 -3.53 18.42
C ASP A 65 -26.20 -2.25 19.29
N GLU A 66 -25.26 -1.98 20.19
CA GLU A 66 -25.23 -0.84 21.11
C GLU A 66 -24.44 0.39 20.62
N ASP A 67 -23.88 0.41 19.41
CA ASP A 67 -23.38 1.66 18.82
C ASP A 67 -24.58 2.54 18.41
N GLY A 68 -25.15 3.22 19.41
CA GLY A 68 -26.33 4.09 19.33
C GLY A 68 -26.18 5.33 18.44
N LEU A 69 -25.17 5.36 17.55
CA LEU A 69 -24.94 6.38 16.54
C LEU A 69 -25.79 6.21 15.27
N TYR A 70 -26.41 5.05 15.09
CA TYR A 70 -27.43 4.83 14.06
C TYR A 70 -28.78 4.49 14.68
N LYS A 71 -29.30 5.36 15.54
CA LYS A 71 -30.75 5.40 15.73
C LYS A 71 -31.36 5.66 14.36
N LYS A 72 -32.21 4.74 13.90
CA LYS A 72 -33.00 4.88 12.68
C LYS A 72 -33.75 6.21 12.73
N SER A 73 -33.22 7.23 12.07
CA SER A 73 -34.03 8.41 11.74
C SER A 73 -35.04 7.96 10.68
N PRO A 74 -36.34 8.26 10.86
CA PRO A 74 -37.40 7.84 9.93
C PRO A 74 -37.20 8.39 8.50
N GLU A 75 -36.32 9.38 8.33
CA GLU A 75 -35.94 9.93 7.01
C GLU A 75 -35.23 8.92 6.11
N ARG A 76 -34.54 7.91 6.66
CA ARG A 76 -33.76 6.96 5.84
C ARG A 76 -34.62 5.87 5.20
N GLU A 77 -35.82 5.60 5.71
CA GLU A 77 -36.75 4.62 5.10
C GLU A 77 -37.52 5.21 3.91
N GLN A 78 -37.72 6.53 3.83
CA GLN A 78 -38.38 7.15 2.65
C GLN A 78 -37.48 7.16 1.40
N ILE A 79 -36.16 7.23 1.57
CA ILE A 79 -35.21 7.33 0.43
C ILE A 79 -35.03 5.98 -0.28
N LEU A 80 -35.28 4.85 0.41
CA LEU A 80 -35.13 3.50 -0.17
C LEU A 80 -36.41 2.96 -0.83
N ALA A 81 -37.52 3.70 -0.74
CA ALA A 81 -38.83 3.31 -1.28
C ALA A 81 -39.32 4.21 -2.43
N SER A 82 -38.47 5.08 -2.98
CA SER A 82 -38.73 5.84 -4.22
C SER A 82 -37.95 5.27 -5.40
#